data_AF-A0A6A7Z8F1-F1
#
_entry.id   AF-A0A6A7Z8F1-F1
#
_cell.length_a   1.000
_cell.length_b   1.000
_cell.length_c   1.000
_cell.angle_alpha   90.00
_cell.angle_beta   90.00
_cell.angle_gamma   90.00
#
_symmetry.space_group_name_H-M   'P 1'
#
loop_
_entity.id
_entity.type
_entity.pdbx_description
1 polymer ?
#
loop_
_entity_poly.entity_id
_entity_poly.type
_entity_poly.pdbx_seq_one_letter_code
_entity_poly.pdbx_strand_id
1 'polypeptide(L)' 'METVLSQCIDDIEPQLTRHGYDIRALCTQFDAKPPEIRQLMRGTLNPQRSTELVEEMRAAGLPL' A
#
# COMPACT_ATOMS: atom_id res chain seq x y z
N MET A 1 12.87 14.89 -4.97
CA MET A 1 12.14 14.01 -5.91
C MET A 1 11.36 13.02 -5.08
N GLU A 2 10.16 13.40 -4.62
CA GLU A 2 9.33 12.59 -3.69
C GLU A 2 7.91 12.37 -4.24
N THR A 3 7.67 12.70 -5.51
CA THR A 3 6.34 12.70 -6.13
C THR A 3 5.93 11.35 -6.71
N VAL A 4 6.90 10.48 -7.04
CA VAL A 4 6.64 9.19 -7.68
C VAL A 4 5.96 8.22 -6.71
N LEU A 5 6.40 8.24 -5.43
CA LEU A 5 5.81 7.39 -4.41
C LEU A 5 4.35 7.80 -4.14
N SER A 6 4.08 9.10 -4.02
CA SER A 6 2.73 9.63 -3.79
C SER A 6 1.77 9.29 -4.94
N GLN A 7 2.23 9.35 -6.19
CA GLN A 7 1.39 9.03 -7.35
C GLN A 7 1.06 7.54 -7.46
N CYS A 8 2.03 6.67 -7.16
CA CYS A 8 1.82 5.22 -7.11
C CYS A 8 0.83 4.86 -6.00
N ILE A 9 0.98 5.49 -4.83
CA ILE A 9 0.11 5.32 -3.67
C ILE A 9 -1.35 5.73 -3.94
N ASP A 10 -1.56 6.86 -4.63
CA ASP A 10 -2.91 7.33 -5.00
C ASP A 10 -3.64 6.34 -5.93
N ASP A 11 -2.89 5.62 -6.79
CA ASP A 11 -3.43 4.63 -7.72
C ASP A 11 -3.60 3.22 -7.11
N ILE A 12 -2.86 2.93 -6.02
CA ILE A 12 -2.94 1.65 -5.30
C ILE A 12 -4.33 1.41 -4.69
N GLU A 13 -5.00 2.43 -4.13
CA GLU A 13 -6.36 2.31 -3.57
C GLU A 13 -7.39 1.76 -4.57
N PRO A 14 -7.56 2.40 -5.75
CA PRO A 14 -8.50 1.92 -6.74
C PRO A 14 -8.08 0.58 -7.35
N GLN A 15 -6.78 0.29 -7.51
CA GLN A 15 -6.33 -1.01 -7.99
C GLN A 15 -6.66 -2.14 -7.00
N LEU A 16 -6.30 -2.01 -5.73
CA LEU A 16 -6.59 -3.01 -4.69
C LEU A 16 -8.10 -3.24 -4.56
N THR A 17 -8.87 -2.16 -4.48
CA THR A 17 -10.33 -2.23 -4.38
C THR A 17 -10.93 -2.94 -5.60
N ARG A 18 -10.41 -2.66 -6.81
CA ARG A 18 -10.86 -3.29 -8.05
C ARG A 18 -10.53 -4.78 -8.11
N HIS A 19 -9.42 -5.21 -7.52
CA HIS A 19 -9.02 -6.61 -7.43
C HIS A 19 -9.66 -7.34 -6.24
N GLY A 20 -10.46 -6.65 -5.41
CA GLY A 20 -11.08 -7.23 -4.22
C GLY A 20 -10.12 -7.38 -3.04
N TYR A 21 -8.95 -6.76 -3.10
CA TYR A 21 -8.05 -6.67 -1.95
C TYR A 21 -8.55 -5.61 -0.98
N ASP A 22 -9.06 -6.10 0.14
CA ASP A 22 -9.55 -5.24 1.22
C ASP A 22 -8.42 -4.89 2.21
N ILE A 23 -8.58 -3.79 2.96
CA ILE A 23 -7.60 -3.34 3.97
C ILE A 23 -7.30 -4.44 4.98
N ARG A 24 -8.30 -5.26 5.31
CA ARG A 24 -8.16 -6.42 6.20
C ARG A 24 -7.26 -7.51 5.61
N ALA A 25 -7.42 -7.82 4.33
CA ALA A 25 -6.61 -8.83 3.65
C ALA A 25 -5.13 -8.41 3.61
N LEU A 26 -4.87 -7.14 3.31
CA LEU A 26 -3.52 -6.56 3.30
C LEU A 26 -2.92 -6.52 4.71
N CYS A 27 -3.71 -6.11 5.70
CA CYS A 27 -3.32 -6.13 7.10
C CYS A 27 -2.90 -7.55 7.55
N THR A 28 -3.64 -8.57 7.14
CA THR A 28 -3.32 -9.97 7.45
C THR A 28 -2.13 -10.50 6.66
N GLN A 29 -2.00 -10.13 5.39
CA GLN A 29 -0.94 -10.64 4.51
C GLN A 29 0.43 -10.00 4.77
N PHE A 30 0.46 -8.71 5.11
CA PHE A 30 1.69 -7.94 5.33
C PHE A 30 1.98 -7.66 6.81
N ASP A 31 1.25 -8.31 7.73
CA ASP A 31 1.31 -8.06 9.18
C ASP A 31 1.26 -6.55 9.54
N ALA A 32 0.49 -5.80 8.75
CA ALA A 32 0.41 -4.35 8.85
C ALA A 32 -0.84 -3.95 9.62
N LYS A 33 -0.81 -2.86 10.38
CA LYS A 33 -2.01 -2.42 11.09
C LYS A 33 -3.01 -1.76 10.12
N PRO A 34 -4.33 -1.88 10.34
CA PRO A 34 -5.32 -1.16 9.53
C PRO A 34 -5.08 0.37 9.45
N PRO A 35 -4.65 1.09 10.52
CA PRO A 35 -4.24 2.49 10.38
C PRO A 35 -2.97 2.68 9.55
N GLU A 36 -2.05 1.71 9.48
CA GLU A 36 -0.87 1.82 8.61
C GLU A 36 -1.26 1.69 7.14
N ILE A 37 -2.08 0.70 6.78
CA ILE A 37 -2.57 0.54 5.41
C ILE A 37 -3.39 1.77 4.96
N ARG A 38 -4.24 2.32 5.83
CA ARG A 38 -4.96 3.58 5.53
C ARG A 38 -4.02 4.76 5.31
N GLN A 39 -2.97 4.89 6.13
CA GLN A 39 -1.98 5.94 5.95
C GLN A 39 -1.12 5.71 4.71
N LEU A 40 -0.82 4.44 4.37
CA LEU A 40 -0.12 4.06 3.16
C LEU A 40 -0.93 4.60 1.98
N MET A 41 -2.20 4.21 1.89
CA MET A 41 -3.15 4.64 0.86
C MET A 41 -3.32 6.16 0.75
N ARG A 42 -3.31 6.89 1.87
CA ARG A 42 -3.34 8.37 1.85
C ARG A 42 -2.00 9.04 1.57
N GLY A 43 -0.91 8.29 1.42
CA GLY A 43 0.45 8.82 1.29
C GLY A 43 0.96 9.54 2.54
N THR A 44 0.34 9.31 3.70
CA THR A 44 0.72 9.92 4.99
C THR A 44 1.50 8.97 5.89
N LEU A 45 1.75 7.72 5.45
CA LEU A 45 2.58 6.77 6.17
C LEU A 45 4.05 7.17 6.07
N ASN A 46 4.84 6.81 7.10
CA ASN A 46 6.29 6.99 7.08
C ASN A 46 6.90 6.45 5.77
N PRO A 47 7.76 7.23 5.08
CA PRO A 47 8.31 6.86 3.77
C PRO A 47 9.14 5.57 3.79
N GLN A 48 9.82 5.28 4.91
CA GLN A 48 10.52 4.01 5.10
C GLN A 48 9.54 2.83 5.14
N ARG A 49 8.47 2.97 5.94
CA ARG A 49 7.47 1.93 6.14
C ARG A 49 6.61 1.71 4.90
N SER A 50 6.30 2.78 4.17
CA SER A 50 5.58 2.68 2.90
C SER A 50 6.40 2.01 1.82
N THR A 51 7.70 2.29 1.74
CA THR A 51 8.62 1.59 0.83
C THR A 51 8.65 0.11 1.14
N GLU A 52 8.84 -0.30 2.40
CA GLU A 52 8.83 -1.71 2.79
C GLU A 52 7.52 -2.41 2.40
N LEU A 53 6.36 -1.80 2.71
CA LEU A 53 5.04 -2.35 2.35
C LEU A 53 4.85 -2.49 0.84
N VAL A 54 5.26 -1.47 0.06
CA VAL A 54 5.18 -1.49 -1.40
C VAL A 54 6.09 -2.55 -2.00
N GLU A 55 7.31 -2.72 -1.46
CA GLU A 55 8.24 -3.76 -1.87
C GLU A 55 7.71 -5.16 -1.58
N GLU A 56 7.16 -5.38 -0.38
CA GLU A 56 6.49 -6.63 0.00
C GLU A 56 5.29 -6.93 -0.90
N MET A 57 4.46 -5.91 -1.19
CA MET A 57 3.32 -6.06 -2.12
C MET A 57 3.78 -6.43 -3.53
N ARG A 58 4.86 -5.80 -4.01
CA ARG A 58 5.47 -6.13 -5.30
C ARG A 58 6.04 -7.54 -5.32
N ALA A 59 6.70 -7.95 -4.25
CA ALA A 59 7.22 -9.32 -4.08
C ALA A 59 6.10 -10.36 -4.01
N ALA A 60 4.96 -10.00 -3.42
CA ALA A 60 3.74 -10.81 -3.39
C ALA A 60 3.01 -10.87 -4.74
N GLY A 61 3.47 -10.12 -5.75
CA GLY A 61 2.91 -10.14 -7.10
C GLY A 61 1.64 -9.32 -7.27
N LEU A 62 1.38 -8.36 -6.37
CA LEU A 62 0.28 -7.42 -6.58
C LEU A 62 0.58 -6.52 -7.79
N PRO A 63 -0.44 -6.17 -8.60
CA PRO A 63 -0.31 -5.12 -9.61
C PRO A 63 -0.22 -3.78 -8.88
N LEU A 64 1.00 -3.22 -8.80
CA LEU A 64 1.30 -1.86 -8.31
C LEU A 64 1.97 -1.05 -9.42
#